data_AF-A0A850Q6B2-F1
#
_entry.id   AF-A0A850Q6B2-F1
#
_cell.length_a   1.000
_cell.length_b   1.000
_cell.length_c   1.000
_cell.angle_alpha   90.00
_cell.angle_beta   90.00
_cell.angle_gamma   90.00
#
_symmetry.space_group_name_H-M   'P 1'
#
loop_
_entity.id
_entity.type
_entity.pdbx_description
1 polymer ?
#
loop_
_entity_poly.entity_id
_entity_poly.type
_entity_poly.pdbx_seq_one_letter_code
_entity_poly.pdbx_strand_id
1 'polypeptide(L)'
;MRLALLTAVFLTGSAMTAQAADCHDQTYLDNRYTVCTVDLTTEDLRLFLNDDEGQIWGQFRRLDNALGTQGKRLGFAMNAGMYHPDRKPVGHYREGGVEQMRVIPNAGPGNFGMLPNGVLCLNDGSAQVYETLRYAEQKPECRDATQSGPMLVIDGQLHPRFLKDSDSRYIRNGVGTSADGKTAYFVISNNTVTFHEFASLFRDELKTPNALYFDGNISRLYAPELRRHDGGFPMGPIVGTVEPEND
;
A
#
# COMPACT_ATOMS: atom_id res chain seq x y z
N MET A 1 -69.90 -0.25 -0.06
CA MET A 1 -68.72 -1.08 -0.38
C MET A 1 -67.66 -0.18 -1.00
N ARG A 2 -66.73 0.36 -0.20
CA ARG A 2 -65.63 1.22 -0.68
C ARG A 2 -64.34 0.41 -0.58
N LEU A 3 -63.76 0.08 -1.72
CA LEU A 3 -62.55 -0.71 -1.86
C LEU A 3 -61.34 0.21 -1.60
N ALA A 4 -60.61 -0.02 -0.50
CA ALA A 4 -59.37 0.68 -0.21
C ALA A 4 -58.21 -0.03 -0.91
N LEU A 5 -57.58 0.63 -1.88
CA LEU A 5 -56.38 0.16 -2.56
C LEU A 5 -55.17 0.45 -1.65
N LEU A 6 -54.53 -0.60 -1.14
CA LEU A 6 -53.24 -0.51 -0.45
C LEU A 6 -52.13 -0.41 -1.49
N THR A 7 -51.52 0.77 -1.60
CA THR A 7 -50.34 1.01 -2.43
C THR A 7 -49.11 0.53 -1.66
N ALA A 8 -48.52 -0.59 -2.08
CA ALA A 8 -47.25 -1.07 -1.55
C ALA A 8 -46.11 -0.18 -2.08
N VAL A 9 -45.46 0.55 -1.17
CA VAL A 9 -44.25 1.32 -1.47
C VAL A 9 -43.08 0.35 -1.47
N PHE A 10 -42.56 0.00 -2.66
CA PHE A 10 -41.31 -0.71 -2.81
C PHE A 10 -40.15 0.26 -2.54
N LEU A 11 -39.51 0.15 -1.37
CA LEU A 11 -38.21 0.74 -1.11
C LEU A 11 -37.16 -0.02 -1.92
N THR A 12 -36.81 0.50 -3.10
CA THR A 12 -35.63 0.06 -3.84
C THR A 12 -34.40 0.61 -3.11
N GLY A 13 -33.83 -0.18 -2.20
CA GLY A 13 -32.52 0.08 -1.64
C GLY A 13 -31.47 -0.01 -2.75
N SER A 14 -30.85 1.11 -3.11
CA SER A 14 -29.66 1.12 -3.95
C SER A 14 -28.55 0.41 -3.18
N ALA A 15 -28.20 -0.80 -3.59
CA ALA A 15 -26.98 -1.44 -3.14
C ALA A 15 -25.82 -0.55 -3.60
N MET A 16 -25.14 0.10 -2.67
CA MET A 16 -23.84 0.70 -2.97
C MET A 16 -22.89 -0.46 -3.20
N THR A 17 -22.59 -0.73 -4.47
CA THR A 17 -21.46 -1.57 -4.84
C THR A 17 -20.22 -0.93 -4.23
N ALA A 18 -19.56 -1.62 -3.30
CA ALA A 18 -18.23 -1.24 -2.85
C ALA A 18 -17.34 -1.13 -4.10
N GLN A 19 -16.83 0.06 -4.38
CA GLN A 19 -15.84 0.22 -5.43
C GLN A 19 -14.53 -0.38 -4.93
N ALA A 20 -13.96 -1.28 -5.73
CA ALA A 20 -12.58 -1.73 -5.55
C ALA A 20 -11.63 -0.54 -5.74
N ALA A 21 -10.41 -0.66 -5.22
CA ALA A 21 -9.37 0.35 -5.36
C ALA A 21 -9.22 0.80 -6.82
N ASP A 22 -9.42 2.10 -7.06
CA ASP A 22 -9.35 2.68 -8.40
C ASP A 22 -7.88 2.76 -8.84
N CYS A 23 -7.49 1.78 -9.66
CA CYS A 23 -6.18 1.72 -10.28
C CYS A 23 -6.22 2.32 -11.68
N HIS A 24 -5.45 3.37 -11.93
CA HIS A 24 -5.32 4.00 -13.25
C HIS A 24 -3.87 4.35 -13.60
N ASP A 25 -3.59 4.41 -14.90
CA ASP A 25 -2.32 4.92 -15.40
C ASP A 25 -2.37 6.46 -15.50
N GLN A 26 -1.28 7.10 -15.09
CA GLN A 26 -1.13 8.56 -15.10
C GLN A 26 0.27 8.95 -15.62
N THR A 27 0.33 10.06 -16.35
CA THR A 27 1.60 10.71 -16.71
C THR A 27 1.81 11.95 -15.86
N TYR A 28 3.03 12.14 -15.34
CA TYR A 28 3.43 13.33 -14.58
C TYR A 28 4.89 13.66 -14.89
N LEU A 29 5.15 14.91 -15.31
CA LEU A 29 6.49 15.39 -15.74
C LEU A 29 7.22 14.38 -16.63
N ASP A 30 6.56 13.95 -17.71
CA ASP A 30 7.04 12.98 -18.72
C ASP A 30 7.32 11.56 -18.22
N ASN A 31 7.06 11.27 -16.94
CA ASN A 31 7.12 9.93 -16.37
C ASN A 31 5.74 9.29 -16.31
N ARG A 32 5.69 7.97 -16.45
CA ARG A 32 4.46 7.16 -16.43
C ARG A 32 4.37 6.40 -15.12
N TYR A 33 3.20 6.41 -14.51
CA TYR A 33 2.90 5.77 -13.24
C TYR A 33 1.59 5.00 -13.33
N THR A 34 1.44 4.00 -12.48
CA THR A 34 0.13 3.44 -12.13
C THR A 34 -0.15 3.83 -10.67
N VAL A 35 -1.30 4.44 -10.42
CA VAL A 35 -1.78 4.87 -9.10
C VAL A 35 -3.02 4.05 -8.76
N CYS A 36 -2.96 3.33 -7.65
CA CYS A 36 -4.11 2.66 -7.05
C CYS A 36 -4.54 3.43 -5.81
N THR A 37 -5.74 4.00 -5.85
CA THR A 37 -6.30 4.78 -4.75
C THR A 37 -7.23 3.89 -3.93
N VAL A 38 -7.00 3.84 -2.62
CA VAL A 38 -7.77 3.02 -1.68
C VAL A 38 -8.58 3.93 -0.77
N ASP A 39 -9.91 3.81 -0.79
CA ASP A 39 -10.80 4.43 0.18
C ASP A 39 -10.92 3.52 1.41
N LEU A 40 -10.23 3.89 2.48
CA LEU A 40 -10.14 3.08 3.70
C LEU A 40 -11.46 3.05 4.48
N THR A 41 -12.43 3.91 4.14
CA THR A 41 -13.75 3.90 4.76
C THR A 41 -14.65 2.79 4.20
N THR A 42 -14.31 2.25 3.03
CA THR A 42 -15.10 1.21 2.35
C THR A 42 -14.28 -0.04 2.01
N GLU A 43 -12.97 0.09 1.86
CA GLU A 43 -12.09 -0.99 1.43
C GLU A 43 -11.26 -1.57 2.57
N ASP A 44 -11.04 -2.88 2.51
CA ASP A 44 -10.29 -3.63 3.51
C ASP A 44 -8.83 -3.84 3.05
N LEU A 45 -7.98 -2.87 3.38
CA LEU A 45 -6.55 -2.89 3.09
C LEU A 45 -5.79 -3.66 4.18
N ARG A 46 -4.99 -4.67 3.82
CA ARG A 46 -4.25 -5.51 4.77
C ARG A 46 -2.79 -5.74 4.39
N LEU A 47 -1.98 -6.19 5.36
CA LEU A 47 -0.67 -6.79 5.10
C LEU A 47 -0.74 -8.31 5.13
N PHE A 48 0.15 -8.94 4.36
CA PHE A 48 0.30 -10.39 4.28
C PHE A 48 1.77 -10.75 4.20
N LEU A 49 2.23 -11.70 5.02
CA LEU A 49 3.58 -12.27 4.91
C LEU A 49 3.54 -13.77 4.73
N ASN A 50 3.02 -14.49 5.74
CA ASN A 50 2.96 -15.94 5.77
C ASN A 50 1.51 -16.41 5.82
N ASP A 51 1.27 -17.65 5.39
CA ASP A 51 0.02 -18.35 5.67
C ASP A 51 -0.03 -18.87 7.12
N ASP A 52 -1.14 -19.53 7.45
CA ASP A 52 -1.40 -20.09 8.77
C ASP A 52 -0.41 -21.22 9.13
N GLU A 53 0.23 -21.85 8.14
CA GLU A 53 1.30 -22.84 8.30
C GLU A 53 2.71 -22.21 8.39
N GLY A 54 2.83 -20.89 8.33
CA GLY A 54 4.10 -20.17 8.39
C GLY A 54 4.91 -20.17 7.08
N GLN A 55 4.30 -20.55 5.96
CA GLN A 55 4.90 -20.47 4.63
C GLN A 55 4.65 -19.10 3.99
N ILE A 56 5.71 -18.51 3.44
CA ILE A 56 5.64 -17.21 2.76
C ILE A 56 4.60 -17.23 1.63
N TRP A 57 3.71 -16.23 1.57
CA TRP A 57 2.81 -16.05 0.43
C TRP A 57 3.59 -15.88 -0.86
N GLY A 58 4.48 -14.89 -0.88
CA GLY A 58 5.50 -14.66 -1.91
C GLY A 58 4.99 -14.34 -3.33
N GLN A 59 3.74 -14.63 -3.65
CA GLN A 59 3.13 -14.46 -4.97
C GLN A 59 1.67 -14.05 -4.80
N PHE A 60 1.22 -13.05 -5.58
CA PHE A 60 -0.18 -12.59 -5.54
C PHE A 60 -1.17 -13.71 -5.85
N ARG A 61 -0.90 -14.53 -6.89
CA ARG A 61 -1.76 -15.67 -7.25
C ARG A 61 -1.94 -16.68 -6.11
N ARG A 62 -0.89 -16.92 -5.31
CA ARG A 62 -0.99 -17.87 -4.18
C ARG A 62 -1.93 -17.32 -3.11
N LEU A 63 -1.75 -16.04 -2.78
CA LEU A 63 -2.58 -15.32 -1.82
C LEU A 63 -4.03 -15.22 -2.30
N ASP A 64 -4.25 -14.81 -3.56
CA ASP A 64 -5.57 -14.66 -4.17
C ASP A 64 -6.33 -15.99 -4.21
N ASN A 65 -5.66 -17.08 -4.61
CA ASN A 65 -6.26 -18.42 -4.56
C ASN A 65 -6.69 -18.83 -3.15
N ALA A 66 -5.90 -18.49 -2.13
CA ALA A 66 -6.24 -18.78 -0.74
C ALA A 66 -7.43 -17.94 -0.25
N LEU A 67 -7.48 -16.66 -0.61
CA LEU A 67 -8.64 -15.80 -0.36
C LEU A 67 -9.92 -16.36 -1.03
N GLY A 68 -9.81 -16.90 -2.24
CA GLY A 68 -10.93 -17.51 -2.97
C GLY A 68 -11.60 -18.66 -2.20
N THR A 69 -10.82 -19.44 -1.45
CA THR A 69 -11.39 -20.50 -0.58
C THR A 69 -12.28 -19.97 0.54
N GLN A 70 -12.23 -18.66 0.80
CA GLN A 70 -13.00 -17.95 1.81
C GLN A 70 -14.11 -17.07 1.18
N GLY A 71 -14.37 -17.20 -0.13
CA GLY A 71 -15.31 -16.35 -0.86
C GLY A 71 -14.85 -14.90 -0.96
N LYS A 72 -13.54 -14.69 -1.03
CA LYS A 72 -12.88 -13.38 -1.12
C LYS A 72 -11.89 -13.38 -2.27
N ARG A 73 -11.46 -12.21 -2.70
CA ARG A 73 -10.41 -12.06 -3.68
C ARG A 73 -9.53 -10.86 -3.35
N LEU A 74 -8.34 -10.86 -3.95
CA LEU A 74 -7.44 -9.73 -3.93
C LEU A 74 -7.96 -8.67 -4.91
N GLY A 75 -8.14 -7.45 -4.41
CA GLY A 75 -8.51 -6.28 -5.22
C GLY A 75 -7.29 -5.74 -5.96
N PHE A 76 -6.56 -4.82 -5.36
CA PHE A 76 -5.18 -4.50 -5.77
C PHE A 76 -4.17 -5.12 -4.79
N ALA A 77 -2.93 -5.35 -5.23
CA ALA A 77 -1.83 -5.64 -4.31
C ALA A 77 -0.46 -5.23 -4.86
N MET A 78 0.49 -4.98 -3.95
CA MET A 78 1.89 -4.75 -4.28
C MET A 78 2.82 -5.33 -3.22
N ASN A 79 4.11 -5.48 -3.53
CA ASN A 79 5.10 -5.69 -2.48
C ASN A 79 5.13 -4.48 -1.55
N ALA A 80 5.25 -4.73 -0.25
CA ALA A 80 5.27 -3.71 0.78
C ALA A 80 6.71 -3.42 1.24
N GLY A 81 6.96 -3.33 2.54
CA GLY A 81 8.28 -2.98 3.09
C GLY A 81 9.41 -3.92 2.69
N MET A 82 10.64 -3.43 2.80
CA MET A 82 11.86 -4.14 2.43
C MET A 82 12.04 -5.44 3.21
N TYR A 83 12.62 -6.45 2.55
CA TYR A 83 12.83 -7.77 3.12
C TYR A 83 14.23 -8.34 2.81
N HIS A 84 14.67 -9.27 3.64
CA HIS A 84 15.90 -10.04 3.48
C HIS A 84 15.76 -11.13 2.39
N PRO A 85 16.86 -11.74 1.90
CA PRO A 85 16.77 -12.82 0.90
C PRO A 85 15.87 -14.00 1.30
N ASP A 86 15.72 -14.25 2.61
CA ASP A 86 14.80 -15.26 3.19
C ASP A 86 13.34 -14.77 3.32
N ARG A 87 13.03 -13.60 2.76
CA ARG A 87 11.71 -12.95 2.70
C ARG A 87 11.20 -12.37 4.01
N LYS A 88 12.00 -12.40 5.07
CA LYS A 88 11.64 -11.74 6.33
C LYS A 88 11.75 -10.22 6.22
N PRO A 89 10.86 -9.45 6.88
CA PRO A 89 10.95 -7.99 6.93
C PRO A 89 12.30 -7.52 7.49
N VAL A 90 12.88 -6.48 6.88
CA VAL A 90 14.12 -5.85 7.37
C VAL A 90 13.86 -5.06 8.66
N GLY A 91 12.72 -4.37 8.72
CA GLY A 91 12.31 -3.51 9.82
C GLY A 91 10.98 -3.92 10.42
N HIS A 92 10.35 -2.99 11.15
CA HIS A 92 9.08 -3.23 11.83
C HIS A 92 8.09 -3.96 10.94
N TYR A 93 7.50 -5.02 11.48
CA TYR A 93 6.41 -5.73 10.82
C TYR A 93 5.42 -6.22 11.86
N ARG A 94 4.16 -5.85 11.65
CA ARG A 94 3.01 -6.24 12.46
C ARG A 94 1.90 -6.66 11.52
N GLU A 95 1.25 -7.77 11.83
CA GLU A 95 0.18 -8.35 11.03
C GLU A 95 -0.88 -8.90 11.99
N GLY A 96 -2.14 -8.50 11.83
CA GLY A 96 -3.24 -8.95 12.68
C GLY A 96 -3.06 -8.61 14.17
N GLY A 97 -2.37 -7.51 14.48
CA GLY A 97 -2.06 -7.11 15.86
C GLY A 97 -0.88 -7.83 16.50
N VAL A 98 -0.16 -8.68 15.76
CA VAL A 98 1.02 -9.40 16.26
C VAL A 98 2.29 -8.81 15.66
N GLU A 99 3.21 -8.35 16.51
CA GLU A 99 4.54 -7.91 16.07
C GLU A 99 5.41 -9.12 15.73
N GLN A 100 5.89 -9.19 14.50
CA GLN A 100 6.82 -10.23 14.03
C GLN A 100 8.26 -9.69 13.92
N MET A 101 8.41 -8.37 13.75
CA MET A 101 9.71 -7.69 13.71
C MET A 101 9.63 -6.32 14.36
N ARG A 102 10.64 -5.99 15.16
CA ARG A 102 10.73 -4.72 15.90
C ARG A 102 11.06 -3.54 14.98
N VAL A 103 10.79 -2.33 15.46
CA VAL A 103 11.23 -1.07 14.82
C VAL A 103 12.75 -0.97 14.78
N ILE A 104 13.29 -0.55 13.62
CA ILE A 104 14.71 -0.27 13.42
C ILE A 104 14.91 1.24 13.17
N PRO A 105 15.28 2.03 14.20
CA PRO A 105 15.40 3.48 14.09
C PRO A 105 16.75 3.96 13.54
N ASN A 106 17.74 3.06 13.48
CA ASN A 106 19.11 3.44 13.19
C ASN A 106 19.36 3.52 11.69
N ALA A 107 20.26 4.42 11.29
CA ALA A 107 20.81 4.43 9.95
C ALA A 107 21.51 3.10 9.64
N GLY A 108 21.60 2.78 8.35
CA GLY A 108 22.15 1.53 7.88
C GLY A 108 22.48 1.57 6.39
N PRO A 109 22.85 0.42 5.81
CA PRO A 109 23.14 0.34 4.39
C PRO A 109 21.86 0.44 3.54
N GLY A 110 22.06 0.82 2.28
CA GLY A 110 21.00 0.82 1.26
C GLY A 110 19.88 1.83 1.52
N ASN A 111 18.78 1.65 0.81
CA ASN A 111 17.62 2.53 0.87
C ASN A 111 16.93 2.48 2.26
N PHE A 112 16.83 1.30 2.88
CA PHE A 112 16.24 1.14 4.21
C PHE A 112 16.91 2.03 5.27
N GLY A 113 18.25 2.10 5.24
CA GLY A 113 19.03 2.90 6.17
C GLY A 113 19.20 4.38 5.78
N MET A 114 18.60 4.82 4.67
CA MET A 114 18.55 6.22 4.28
C MET A 114 17.48 6.94 5.11
N LEU A 115 17.93 7.60 6.19
CA LEU A 115 17.06 8.36 7.07
C LEU A 115 16.67 9.74 6.49
N PRO A 116 15.44 10.22 6.75
CA PRO A 116 14.37 9.54 7.46
C PRO A 116 13.75 8.36 6.68
N ASN A 117 13.52 7.25 7.39
CA ASN A 117 12.72 6.13 6.92
C ASN A 117 11.38 6.11 7.69
N GLY A 118 10.46 5.21 7.35
CA GLY A 118 9.11 5.31 7.89
C GLY A 118 8.36 4.00 8.03
N VAL A 119 7.21 4.09 8.69
CA VAL A 119 6.31 2.99 8.97
C VAL A 119 4.95 3.31 8.37
N LEU A 120 4.46 2.46 7.47
CA LEU A 120 3.04 2.43 7.13
C LEU A 120 2.32 1.71 8.26
N CYS A 121 1.36 2.38 8.90
CA CYS A 121 0.48 1.85 9.93
C CYS A 121 -0.95 1.78 9.39
N LEU A 122 -1.60 0.63 9.51
CA LEU A 122 -2.94 0.35 9.02
C LEU A 122 -3.87 -0.04 10.17
N ASN A 123 -5.08 0.49 10.12
CA ASN A 123 -6.21 0.14 10.98
C ASN A 123 -7.48 0.02 10.14
N ASP A 124 -8.54 -0.48 10.74
CA ASP A 124 -9.87 -0.43 10.13
C ASP A 124 -10.26 1.04 9.93
N GLY A 125 -10.56 1.46 8.70
CA GLY A 125 -10.96 2.83 8.42
C GLY A 125 -9.81 3.84 8.23
N SER A 126 -8.54 3.49 8.46
CA SER A 126 -7.45 4.46 8.34
C SER A 126 -6.05 3.88 8.08
N ALA A 127 -5.21 4.69 7.44
CA ALA A 127 -3.82 4.41 7.16
C ALA A 127 -3.00 5.68 7.33
N GLN A 128 -1.83 5.56 7.94
CA GLN A 128 -0.91 6.68 8.11
C GLN A 128 0.53 6.22 7.88
N VAL A 129 1.28 7.03 7.14
CA VAL A 129 2.74 6.92 7.09
C VAL A 129 3.34 7.80 8.18
N TYR A 130 4.12 7.17 9.06
CA TYR A 130 4.88 7.84 10.12
C TYR A 130 6.37 7.83 9.80
N GLU A 131 7.06 8.92 10.16
CA GLU A 131 8.52 8.86 10.35
C GLU A 131 8.85 7.91 11.51
N THR A 132 9.92 7.12 11.37
CA THR A 132 10.23 6.02 12.29
C THR A 132 10.44 6.45 13.74
N LEU A 133 11.17 7.54 14.00
CA LEU A 133 11.38 8.02 15.36
C LEU A 133 10.08 8.55 15.96
N ARG A 134 9.28 9.26 15.16
CA ARG A 134 7.93 9.68 15.56
C ARG A 134 7.03 8.49 15.88
N TYR A 135 7.07 7.43 15.07
CA TYR A 135 6.34 6.18 15.34
C TYR A 135 6.77 5.55 16.68
N ALA A 136 8.08 5.47 16.93
CA ALA A 136 8.63 4.90 18.16
C ALA A 136 8.29 5.72 19.42
N GLU A 137 8.19 7.04 19.28
CA GLU A 137 7.78 7.96 20.35
C GLU A 137 6.27 7.87 20.63
N GLN A 138 5.45 7.99 19.58
CA GLN A 138 3.98 8.06 19.71
C GLN A 138 3.35 6.69 20.00
N LYS A 139 3.98 5.61 19.52
CA LYS A 139 3.49 4.22 19.60
C LYS A 139 2.01 4.12 19.22
N PRO A 140 1.64 4.56 18.01
CA PRO A 140 0.25 4.47 17.57
C PRO A 140 -0.17 2.99 17.55
N GLU A 141 -1.44 2.74 17.87
CA GLU A 141 -2.02 1.43 17.66
C GLU A 141 -2.18 1.18 16.16
N CYS A 142 -1.68 0.04 15.70
CA CYS A 142 -1.80 -0.41 14.31
C CYS A 142 -2.27 -1.86 14.33
N ARG A 143 -3.30 -2.19 13.55
CA ARG A 143 -3.63 -3.59 13.26
C ARG A 143 -2.48 -4.22 12.49
N ASP A 144 -2.06 -3.56 11.40
CA ASP A 144 -0.90 -3.97 10.61
C ASP A 144 0.10 -2.83 10.50
N ALA A 145 1.39 -3.14 10.42
CA ALA A 145 2.43 -2.15 10.17
C ALA A 145 3.59 -2.73 9.39
N THR A 146 4.19 -1.93 8.50
CA THR A 146 5.42 -2.30 7.78
C THR A 146 6.37 -1.12 7.69
N GLN A 147 7.62 -1.33 8.10
CA GLN A 147 8.69 -0.35 7.97
C GLN A 147 9.41 -0.51 6.65
N SER A 148 9.74 0.61 6.04
CA SER A 148 10.55 0.67 4.84
C SER A 148 11.33 1.98 4.82
N GLY A 149 12.11 2.22 3.76
CA GLY A 149 12.82 3.48 3.62
C GLY A 149 13.50 3.62 2.26
N PRO A 150 13.76 4.87 1.83
CA PRO A 150 13.53 6.13 2.55
C PRO A 150 12.05 6.57 2.59
N MET A 151 11.70 7.52 3.46
CA MET A 151 10.47 8.28 3.26
C MET A 151 10.60 9.10 1.97
N LEU A 152 9.52 9.24 1.23
CA LEU A 152 9.45 10.02 0.01
C LEU A 152 9.10 11.47 0.30
N VAL A 153 8.06 11.65 1.12
CA VAL A 153 7.56 12.94 1.60
C VAL A 153 7.47 12.88 3.12
N ILE A 154 7.94 13.94 3.79
CA ILE A 154 7.92 14.11 5.24
C ILE A 154 7.33 15.49 5.53
N ASP A 155 6.15 15.53 6.16
CA ASP A 155 5.42 16.76 6.48
C ASP A 155 5.33 17.74 5.27
N GLY A 156 5.02 17.19 4.10
CA GLY A 156 4.87 17.92 2.83
C GLY A 156 6.19 18.31 2.16
N GLN A 157 7.35 17.93 2.71
CA GLN A 157 8.68 18.17 2.11
C GLN A 157 9.26 16.90 1.51
N LEU A 158 10.01 17.02 0.42
CA LEU A 158 10.76 15.88 -0.11
C LEU A 158 11.88 15.50 0.83
N HIS A 159 12.24 14.22 0.83
CA HIS A 159 13.39 13.72 1.56
C HIS A 159 14.68 14.51 1.20
N PRO A 160 15.45 15.01 2.18
CA PRO A 160 16.53 15.96 1.95
C PRO A 160 17.72 15.39 1.14
N ARG A 161 17.85 14.06 1.10
CA ARG A 161 18.89 13.36 0.33
C ARG A 161 18.55 13.16 -1.15
N PHE A 162 17.35 13.52 -1.61
CA PHE A 162 16.97 13.32 -3.01
C PHE A 162 17.54 14.42 -3.90
N LEU A 163 18.48 14.03 -4.76
CA LEU A 163 19.08 14.93 -5.73
C LEU A 163 18.19 15.01 -6.98
N LYS A 164 17.94 16.23 -7.47
CA LYS A 164 17.22 16.47 -8.73
C LYS A 164 17.90 15.79 -9.91
N ASP A 165 19.22 15.90 -9.97
CA ASP A 165 20.04 15.40 -11.09
C ASP A 165 20.67 14.03 -10.77
N SER A 166 19.97 13.18 -10.00
CA SER A 166 20.45 11.83 -9.68
C SER A 166 20.51 10.94 -10.93
N ASP A 167 21.55 10.12 -11.01
CA ASP A 167 21.71 9.06 -12.01
C ASP A 167 21.04 7.73 -11.60
N SER A 168 20.64 7.60 -10.33
CA SER A 168 20.00 6.41 -9.76
C SER A 168 18.55 6.27 -10.24
N ARG A 169 18.37 5.56 -11.36
CA ARG A 169 17.06 5.34 -11.98
C ARG A 169 16.61 3.89 -11.89
N TYR A 170 15.44 3.66 -11.30
CA TYR A 170 14.84 2.34 -11.13
C TYR A 170 13.32 2.40 -11.30
N ILE A 171 12.70 1.24 -11.49
CA ILE A 171 11.27 1.11 -11.19
C ILE A 171 11.11 1.27 -9.68
N ARG A 172 10.17 2.10 -9.26
CA ARG A 172 9.94 2.42 -7.85
C ARG A 172 8.47 2.22 -7.51
N ASN A 173 8.20 1.68 -6.33
CA ASN A 173 6.87 1.70 -5.75
C ASN A 173 6.89 2.32 -4.34
N GLY A 174 5.73 2.74 -3.88
CA GLY A 174 5.57 3.38 -2.59
C GLY A 174 4.12 3.69 -2.28
N VAL A 175 3.91 4.21 -1.07
CA VAL A 175 2.60 4.56 -0.54
C VAL A 175 2.62 5.98 0.01
N GLY A 176 1.57 6.74 -0.25
CA GLY A 176 1.31 8.02 0.42
C GLY A 176 -0.08 7.98 1.06
N THR A 177 -0.25 8.67 2.18
CA THR A 177 -1.55 8.73 2.86
C THR A 177 -2.06 10.15 2.91
N SER A 178 -3.36 10.33 2.70
CA SER A 178 -4.08 11.59 2.93
C SER A 178 -3.94 12.09 4.38
N ALA A 179 -4.14 13.39 4.58
CA ALA A 179 -3.95 14.02 5.90
C ALA A 179 -4.95 13.56 6.97
N ASP A 180 -6.16 13.16 6.57
CA ASP A 180 -7.16 12.59 7.48
C ASP A 180 -7.03 11.07 7.63
N GLY A 181 -6.09 10.46 6.91
CA GLY A 181 -5.80 9.03 6.95
C GLY A 181 -6.85 8.15 6.29
N LYS A 182 -7.83 8.71 5.55
CA LYS A 182 -8.94 7.94 4.95
C LYS A 182 -8.67 7.43 3.54
N THR A 183 -7.63 7.97 2.90
CA THR A 183 -7.19 7.54 1.58
C THR A 183 -5.71 7.17 1.60
N ALA A 184 -5.38 6.03 0.99
CA ALA A 184 -4.02 5.61 0.70
C ALA A 184 -3.78 5.54 -0.82
N TYR A 185 -2.67 6.10 -1.27
CA TYR A 185 -2.25 6.11 -2.67
C TYR A 185 -1.06 5.18 -2.83
N PHE A 186 -1.27 4.08 -3.52
CA PHE A 186 -0.26 3.09 -3.82
C PHE A 186 0.22 3.29 -5.25
N VAL A 187 1.51 3.59 -5.43
CA VAL A 187 2.05 3.99 -6.74
C VAL A 187 3.18 3.08 -7.15
N ILE A 188 3.24 2.74 -8.44
CA ILE A 188 4.42 2.16 -9.09
C ILE A 188 4.76 2.95 -10.35
N SER A 189 6.05 3.19 -10.61
CA SER A 189 6.50 3.79 -11.87
C SER A 189 6.53 2.77 -13.01
N ASN A 190 6.11 3.16 -14.21
CA ASN A 190 6.10 2.33 -15.42
C ASN A 190 7.33 2.58 -16.32
N ASN A 191 8.20 3.49 -15.91
CA ASN A 191 9.56 3.66 -16.42
C ASN A 191 10.52 3.94 -15.26
N THR A 192 11.83 3.93 -15.55
CA THR A 192 12.84 4.16 -14.52
C THR A 192 12.90 5.63 -14.14
N VAL A 193 12.79 5.89 -12.84
CA VAL A 193 12.74 7.24 -12.26
C VAL A 193 13.77 7.38 -11.13
N THR A 194 14.21 8.60 -10.90
CA THR A 194 14.96 8.96 -9.70
C THR A 194 14.05 8.99 -8.48
N PHE A 195 14.63 9.01 -7.27
CA PHE A 195 13.83 9.24 -6.07
C PHE A 195 13.17 10.62 -6.06
N HIS A 196 13.85 11.65 -6.57
CA HIS A 196 13.28 12.99 -6.63
C HIS A 196 12.03 13.04 -7.52
N GLU A 197 12.09 12.49 -8.73
CA GLU A 197 10.94 12.41 -9.65
C GLU A 197 9.79 11.59 -9.07
N PHE A 198 10.09 10.45 -8.45
CA PHE A 198 9.06 9.61 -7.83
C PHE A 198 8.39 10.31 -6.65
N ALA A 199 9.17 10.92 -5.77
CA ALA A 199 8.65 11.59 -4.59
C ALA A 199 7.89 12.89 -4.92
N SER A 200 8.26 13.60 -6.00
CA SER A 200 7.51 14.79 -6.43
C SER A 200 6.09 14.48 -6.86
N LEU A 201 5.81 13.30 -7.41
CA LEU A 201 4.42 12.88 -7.69
C LEU A 201 3.59 12.86 -6.41
N PHE A 202 4.10 12.24 -5.33
CA PHE A 202 3.40 12.19 -4.04
C PHE A 202 3.19 13.59 -3.44
N ARG A 203 4.19 14.46 -3.51
CA ARG A 203 4.13 15.81 -2.91
C ARG A 203 3.26 16.77 -3.72
N ASP A 204 3.48 16.83 -5.03
CA ASP A 204 2.97 17.92 -5.87
C ASP A 204 1.62 17.56 -6.51
N GLU A 205 1.47 16.31 -6.96
CA GLU A 205 0.27 15.83 -7.66
C GLU A 205 -0.74 15.22 -6.68
N LEU A 206 -0.32 14.21 -5.90
CA LEU A 206 -1.17 13.52 -4.94
C LEU A 206 -1.32 14.27 -3.61
N LYS A 207 -0.44 15.25 -3.35
CA LYS A 207 -0.47 16.14 -2.17
C LYS A 207 -0.52 15.40 -0.83
N THR A 208 0.17 14.27 -0.74
CA THR A 208 0.22 13.48 0.50
C THR A 208 1.19 14.14 1.48
N PRO A 209 0.79 14.41 2.74
CA PRO A 209 1.71 14.97 3.74
C PRO A 209 2.88 14.05 4.04
N ASN A 210 2.66 12.73 4.02
CA ASN A 210 3.69 11.74 4.24
C ASN A 210 3.57 10.62 3.20
N ALA A 211 4.72 10.18 2.69
CA ALA A 211 4.83 9.06 1.77
C ALA A 211 6.09 8.25 2.03
N LEU A 212 6.03 6.96 1.73
CA LEU A 212 7.03 5.96 2.06
C LEU A 212 7.39 5.14 0.81
N TYR A 213 8.69 5.00 0.57
CA TYR A 213 9.18 4.10 -0.45
C TYR A 213 9.11 2.65 0.04
N PHE A 214 8.71 1.74 -0.83
CA PHE A 214 8.74 0.30 -0.59
C PHE A 214 10.02 -0.32 -1.15
N ASP A 215 10.02 -1.58 -1.56
CA ASP A 215 11.21 -2.26 -2.07
C ASP A 215 11.42 -2.06 -3.58
N GLY A 216 12.62 -1.62 -3.95
CA GLY A 216 13.05 -1.40 -5.34
C GLY A 216 13.74 -2.57 -6.01
N ASN A 217 14.21 -3.56 -5.24
CA ASN A 217 14.81 -4.75 -5.85
C ASN A 217 13.76 -5.56 -6.60
N ILE A 218 12.51 -5.50 -6.13
CA ILE A 218 11.36 -6.18 -6.70
C ILE A 218 10.17 -5.23 -6.51
N SER A 219 9.82 -4.44 -7.53
CA SER A 219 8.58 -3.65 -7.56
C SER A 219 7.55 -4.35 -8.44
N ARG A 220 6.40 -4.72 -7.87
CA ARG A 220 5.34 -5.45 -8.57
C ARG A 220 3.96 -4.96 -8.19
N LEU A 221 3.05 -5.03 -9.16
CA LEU A 221 1.65 -4.69 -9.00
C LEU A 221 0.75 -5.84 -9.49
N TYR A 222 -0.29 -6.09 -8.70
CA TYR A 222 -1.49 -6.80 -9.07
C TYR A 222 -2.63 -5.79 -9.11
N ALA A 223 -3.18 -5.56 -10.30
CA ALA A 223 -4.29 -4.64 -10.55
C ALA A 223 -5.19 -5.25 -11.64
N PRO A 224 -6.18 -6.09 -11.25
CA PRO A 224 -7.09 -6.77 -12.16
C PRO A 224 -7.86 -5.82 -13.07
N GLU A 225 -8.24 -4.64 -12.58
CA GLU A 225 -8.94 -3.60 -13.34
C GLU A 225 -8.14 -3.13 -14.56
N LEU A 226 -6.81 -3.11 -14.43
CA LEU A 226 -5.88 -2.79 -15.50
C LEU A 226 -5.39 -4.03 -16.27
N ARG A 227 -5.92 -5.22 -15.95
CA ARG A 227 -5.43 -6.52 -16.45
C ARG A 227 -3.93 -6.70 -16.24
N ARG A 228 -3.41 -6.17 -15.13
CA ARG A 228 -2.00 -6.21 -14.77
C ARG A 228 -1.75 -7.19 -13.63
N HIS A 229 -0.81 -8.09 -13.85
CA HIS A 229 -0.34 -9.05 -12.85
C HIS A 229 1.14 -9.29 -13.06
N ASP A 230 1.97 -8.56 -12.30
CA ASP A 230 3.42 -8.65 -12.43
C ASP A 230 3.93 -9.93 -11.77
N GLY A 231 4.62 -10.77 -12.55
CA GLY A 231 5.26 -12.01 -12.07
C GLY A 231 6.71 -11.83 -11.61
N GLY A 232 7.28 -12.89 -11.03
CA GLY A 232 8.73 -13.00 -10.76
C GLY A 232 9.05 -13.86 -9.53
N PHE A 233 10.26 -13.74 -8.97
CA PHE A 233 10.66 -14.43 -7.74
C PHE A 233 9.76 -14.17 -6.53
N PRO A 234 9.66 -15.10 -5.56
CA PRO A 234 8.88 -14.87 -4.35
C PRO A 234 9.27 -13.57 -3.64
N MET A 235 8.29 -12.84 -3.13
CA MET A 235 8.44 -11.58 -2.38
C MET A 235 8.36 -11.81 -0.87
N GLY A 236 8.73 -10.80 -0.08
CA GLY A 236 8.43 -10.73 1.35
C GLY A 236 7.02 -10.18 1.60
N PRO A 237 6.88 -9.15 2.46
CA PRO A 237 5.60 -8.49 2.72
C PRO A 237 4.83 -8.08 1.47
N ILE A 238 3.54 -8.37 1.46
CA ILE A 238 2.56 -7.91 0.48
C ILE A 238 1.56 -6.99 1.19
N VAL A 239 1.15 -5.92 0.50
CA VAL A 239 0.02 -5.07 0.89
C VAL A 239 -1.04 -5.14 -0.20
N GLY A 240 -2.31 -5.24 0.17
CA GLY A 240 -3.39 -5.28 -0.82
C GLY A 240 -4.77 -5.20 -0.19
N THR A 241 -5.77 -4.91 -1.01
CA THR A 241 -7.17 -4.92 -0.61
C THR A 241 -7.77 -6.31 -0.74
N VAL A 242 -8.65 -6.64 0.19
CA VAL A 242 -9.46 -7.85 0.15
C VAL A 242 -10.91 -7.44 -0.06
N GLU A 243 -11.54 -8.02 -1.07
CA GLU A 243 -12.94 -7.78 -1.39
C GLU A 243 -13.71 -9.11 -1.42
N PRO A 244 -15.03 -9.09 -1.18
CA PRO A 244 -15.87 -10.26 -1.44
C PRO A 244 -15.73 -10.70 -2.90
N GLU A 245 -15.74 -12.01 -3.12
CA GLU A 245 -15.89 -12.53 -4.47
C GLU A 245 -17.33 -12.23 -4.91
N ASN A 246 -17.50 -11.23 -5.77
CA ASN A 246 -18.80 -10.94 -6.36
C ASN A 246 -19.04 -11.97 -7.48
N ASP A 247 -20.02 -12.85 -7.28
CA ASP A 247 -20.57 -13.76 -8.30
C ASP A 247 -21.11 -13.00 -9.54
#